data_AF-B8LZP0-F1
#
_entry.id   AF-B8LZP0-F1
#
_cell.length_a   1.000
_cell.length_b   1.000
_cell.length_c   1.000
_cell.angle_alpha   90.00
_cell.angle_beta   90.00
_cell.angle_gamma   90.00
#
_symmetry.space_group_name_H-M   'P 1'
#
loop_
_entity.id
_entity.type
_entity.pdbx_description
1 polymer ?
#
loop_
_entity_poly.entity_id
_entity_poly.type
_entity_poly.pdbx_seq_one_letter_code
_entity_poly.pdbx_strand_id
1 'polypeptide(L)'
;MAVLEEGMAGNWDAERASQAMESAACFVNQLRELEKQFTTPTIEAGISLENVRTCLKKYTNKRKTRTRPILKTANMACQCLLKTGPTSKGHVTKLPSMTGEEFICPKSLDLCLAEKLENWPWDSDRVKFYEKPVDRMN
;
A
#
# COMPACT_ATOMS: atom_id res chain seq x y z
N MET A 1 -4.55 32.26 0.49
CA MET A 1 -4.41 31.18 -0.53
C MET A 1 -3.13 30.35 -0.38
N ALA A 2 -2.30 30.55 0.65
CA ALA A 2 -1.02 29.83 0.84
C ALA A 2 -1.11 28.56 1.73
N VAL A 3 -2.22 28.33 2.42
CA VAL A 3 -2.36 27.23 3.41
C VAL A 3 -2.69 25.86 2.76
N LEU A 4 -3.04 25.83 1.47
CA LEU A 4 -3.42 24.59 0.78
C LEU A 4 -2.25 23.87 0.11
N GLU A 5 -1.10 24.53 -0.11
CA GLU A 5 0.03 23.94 -0.83
C GLU A 5 0.88 23.00 0.05
N GLU A 6 1.10 23.35 1.32
CA GLU A 6 1.91 22.52 2.24
C GLU A 6 1.19 21.21 2.65
N GLY A 7 -0.14 21.22 2.75
CA GLY A 7 -0.92 20.02 3.10
C GLY A 7 -1.03 18.98 1.97
N MET A 8 -0.81 19.38 0.71
CA MET A 8 -0.97 18.48 -0.43
C MET A 8 0.29 17.70 -0.78
N ALA A 9 1.49 18.29 -0.64
CA ALA A 9 2.75 17.59 -0.88
C ALA A 9 2.91 16.37 0.05
N GLY A 10 2.55 16.51 1.33
CA GLY A 10 2.63 15.41 2.30
C GLY A 10 1.72 14.22 2.01
N ASN A 11 0.59 14.42 1.31
CA ASN A 11 -0.34 13.33 0.98
C ASN A 11 0.16 12.44 -0.16
N TRP A 12 0.89 13.00 -1.14
CA TRP A 12 1.45 12.19 -2.24
C TRP A 12 2.62 11.32 -1.77
N ASP A 13 3.44 11.83 -0.86
CA ASP A 13 4.55 11.08 -0.28
C ASP A 13 4.06 9.97 0.65
N ALA A 14 3.01 10.23 1.44
CA ALA A 14 2.37 9.23 2.28
C ALA A 14 1.77 8.06 1.46
N GLU A 15 1.10 8.36 0.35
CA GLU A 15 0.54 7.32 -0.53
C GLU A 15 1.65 6.51 -1.21
N ARG A 16 2.71 7.15 -1.70
CA ARG A 16 3.87 6.46 -2.30
C ARG A 16 4.56 5.54 -1.31
N ALA A 17 4.80 6.02 -0.08
CA ALA A 17 5.38 5.21 0.99
C ALA A 17 4.49 4.01 1.32
N SER A 18 3.17 4.23 1.42
CA SER A 18 2.20 3.17 1.69
C SER A 18 2.21 2.11 0.59
N GLN A 19 2.26 2.50 -0.68
CA GLN A 19 2.35 1.57 -1.80
C GLN A 19 3.67 0.77 -1.82
N ALA A 20 4.78 1.40 -1.43
CA ALA A 20 6.06 0.73 -1.30
C ALA A 20 6.03 -0.32 -0.17
N MET A 21 5.47 0.03 0.99
CA MET A 21 5.30 -0.88 2.13
C MET A 21 4.38 -2.06 1.79
N GLU A 22 3.23 -1.81 1.14
CA GLU A 22 2.35 -2.89 0.68
C GLU A 22 3.05 -3.81 -0.34
N SER A 23 3.87 -3.25 -1.22
CA SER A 23 4.62 -4.03 -2.21
C SER A 23 5.67 -4.93 -1.54
N ALA A 24 6.39 -4.39 -0.55
CA ALA A 24 7.32 -5.17 0.26
C ALA A 24 6.61 -6.28 1.04
N ALA A 25 5.49 -5.98 1.69
CA ALA A 25 4.68 -6.97 2.40
C ALA A 25 4.21 -8.09 1.47
N CYS A 26 3.68 -7.71 0.30
CA CYS A 26 3.21 -8.67 -0.70
C CYS A 26 4.34 -9.59 -1.16
N PHE A 27 5.52 -9.04 -1.40
CA PHE A 27 6.66 -9.82 -1.86
C PHE A 27 7.17 -10.77 -0.79
N VAL A 28 7.30 -10.31 0.46
CA VAL A 28 7.68 -11.15 1.60
C VAL A 28 6.70 -12.31 1.79
N ASN A 29 5.38 -12.05 1.68
CA ASN A 29 4.38 -13.12 1.76
C ASN A 29 4.59 -14.17 0.66
N GLN A 30 4.89 -13.77 -0.58
CA GLN A 30 5.20 -14.73 -1.66
C GLN A 30 6.49 -15.53 -1.39
N LEU A 31 7.53 -14.88 -0.85
CA LEU A 31 8.78 -15.55 -0.51
C LEU A 31 8.61 -16.56 0.61
N ARG A 32 7.81 -16.26 1.64
CA ARG A 32 7.48 -17.20 2.72
C ARG A 32 6.72 -18.42 2.19
N GLU A 33 5.78 -18.22 1.28
CA GLU A 33 5.08 -19.33 0.62
C GLU A 33 6.02 -20.17 -0.25
N LEU A 34 7.04 -19.56 -0.86
CA LEU A 34 8.08 -20.28 -1.57
C LEU A 34 8.96 -21.08 -0.59
N GLU A 35 9.40 -20.49 0.51
CA GLU A 35 10.22 -21.12 1.55
C GLU A 35 9.55 -22.37 2.16
N LYS A 36 8.23 -22.29 2.44
CA LYS A 36 7.44 -23.44 2.93
C LYS A 36 7.46 -24.66 2.00
N GLN A 37 7.77 -24.49 0.71
CA GLN A 37 7.86 -25.60 -0.23
C GLN A 37 9.21 -26.35 -0.12
N PHE A 38 10.18 -25.78 0.59
CA PHE A 38 11.52 -26.34 0.81
C PHE A 38 11.72 -26.63 2.31
N THR A 39 10.86 -27.47 2.89
CA THR A 39 10.89 -27.87 4.31
C THR A 39 12.01 -28.87 4.68
N THR A 40 12.84 -29.28 3.72
CA THR A 40 13.95 -30.20 3.99
C THR A 40 15.27 -29.43 4.05
N PRO A 41 16.09 -29.59 5.10
CA PRO A 41 17.32 -28.80 5.33
C PRO A 41 18.48 -29.15 4.39
N THR A 42 18.23 -29.81 3.27
CA THR A 42 19.21 -29.98 2.19
C THR A 42 19.15 -28.76 1.27
N ILE A 43 19.83 -27.70 1.71
CA ILE A 43 20.15 -26.47 0.98
C ILE A 43 20.78 -26.75 -0.41
N GLU A 44 21.19 -27.99 -0.68
CA GLU A 44 21.79 -28.43 -1.93
C GLU A 44 20.81 -28.48 -3.12
N ALA A 45 19.50 -28.64 -2.89
CA ALA A 45 18.50 -28.51 -3.95
C ALA A 45 18.09 -27.04 -4.10
N GLY A 46 18.94 -26.23 -4.75
CA GLY A 46 18.69 -24.81 -4.95
C GLY A 46 17.31 -24.48 -5.53
N ILE A 47 16.84 -23.24 -5.29
CA ILE A 47 15.55 -22.77 -5.79
C ILE A 47 15.58 -22.77 -7.33
N SER A 48 14.71 -23.56 -7.96
CA SER A 48 14.64 -23.61 -9.42
C SER A 48 14.18 -22.26 -10.00
N LEU A 49 14.69 -21.94 -11.19
CA LEU A 49 14.28 -20.72 -11.91
C LEU A 49 12.77 -20.68 -12.15
N GLU A 50 12.13 -21.83 -12.35
CA GLU A 50 10.69 -21.92 -12.57
C GLU A 50 9.88 -21.56 -11.32
N ASN A 51 10.37 -21.95 -10.14
CA ASN A 51 9.76 -21.58 -8.88
C ASN A 51 9.89 -20.07 -8.62
N VAL A 52 11.04 -19.47 -8.94
CA VAL A 52 11.23 -18.01 -8.89
C VAL A 52 10.28 -17.30 -9.85
N ARG A 53 10.18 -17.75 -11.10
CA ARG A 53 9.25 -17.17 -12.10
C ARG A 53 7.80 -17.25 -11.63
N THR A 54 7.40 -18.39 -11.09
CA THR A 54 6.05 -18.58 -10.55
C THR A 54 5.78 -17.64 -9.39
N CYS A 55 6.73 -17.50 -8.46
CA CYS A 55 6.65 -16.55 -7.33
C CYS A 55 6.49 -15.10 -7.82
N LEU A 56 7.33 -14.67 -8.77
CA LEU A 56 7.28 -13.31 -9.34
C LEU A 56 5.98 -13.05 -10.11
N LYS A 57 5.44 -14.07 -10.80
CA LYS A 57 4.15 -13.97 -11.50
C LYS A 57 3.01 -13.80 -10.51
N LYS A 58 3.00 -14.54 -9.41
CA LYS A 58 2.00 -14.38 -8.33
C LYS A 58 2.07 -12.99 -7.71
N TYR A 59 3.27 -12.53 -7.35
CA TYR A 59 3.50 -11.16 -6.86
C TYR A 59 2.97 -10.10 -7.82
N THR A 60 3.36 -10.17 -9.10
CA THR A 60 2.99 -9.20 -10.13
C THR A 60 1.47 -9.15 -10.32
N ASN A 61 0.81 -10.31 -10.37
CA ASN A 61 -0.63 -10.38 -10.52
C ASN A 61 -1.35 -9.75 -9.31
N LYS A 62 -0.92 -10.06 -8.09
CA LYS A 62 -1.51 -9.50 -6.86
C LYS A 62 -1.35 -7.98 -6.82
N ARG A 63 -0.13 -7.46 -7.09
CA ARG A 63 0.13 -6.01 -7.10
C ARG A 63 -0.57 -5.28 -8.24
N LYS A 64 -0.68 -5.86 -9.44
CA LYS A 64 -1.44 -5.24 -10.54
C LYS A 64 -2.91 -5.05 -10.19
N THR A 65 -3.54 -6.09 -9.62
CA THR A 65 -4.93 -6.02 -9.16
C THR A 65 -5.12 -4.94 -8.10
N ARG A 66 -4.21 -4.86 -7.13
CA ARG A 66 -4.26 -3.86 -6.05
C ARG A 66 -3.99 -2.43 -6.52
N THR A 67 -2.98 -2.21 -7.36
CA THR A 67 -2.52 -0.86 -7.76
C THR A 67 -3.48 -0.18 -8.74
N ARG A 68 -4.27 -0.95 -9.49
CA ARG A 68 -5.23 -0.41 -10.49
C ARG A 68 -6.25 0.57 -9.91
N PRO A 69 -7.02 0.25 -8.85
CA PRO A 69 -7.95 1.21 -8.24
C PRO A 69 -7.24 2.44 -7.68
N ILE A 70 -6.06 2.28 -7.06
CA ILE A 70 -5.27 3.39 -6.51
C ILE A 70 -4.87 4.37 -7.62
N LEU A 71 -4.33 3.88 -8.74
CA LEU A 71 -3.98 4.72 -9.88
C LEU A 71 -5.20 5.43 -10.49
N LYS A 72 -6.35 4.74 -10.54
CA LYS A 72 -7.60 5.34 -10.99
C LYS A 72 -8.02 6.50 -10.08
N THR A 73 -7.95 6.31 -8.77
CA THR A 73 -8.26 7.34 -7.76
C THR A 73 -7.29 8.51 -7.84
N ALA A 74 -5.98 8.25 -7.94
CA ALA A 74 -4.96 9.28 -8.10
C ALA A 74 -5.17 10.11 -9.38
N ASN A 75 -5.48 9.44 -10.49
CA ASN A 75 -5.78 10.11 -11.75
C ASN A 75 -7.05 10.97 -11.67
N MET A 76 -8.11 10.44 -11.05
CA MET A 76 -9.34 11.20 -10.79
C MET A 76 -9.08 12.43 -9.92
N ALA A 77 -8.30 12.28 -8.84
CA ALA A 77 -7.92 13.38 -7.96
C ALA A 77 -7.13 14.45 -8.72
N CYS A 78 -6.17 14.04 -9.55
CA CYS A 78 -5.41 14.94 -10.42
C CYS A 78 -6.32 15.74 -11.37
N GLN A 79 -7.24 15.05 -12.07
CA GLN A 79 -8.22 15.72 -12.94
C GLN A 79 -9.09 16.71 -12.16
N CYS A 80 -9.55 16.34 -10.95
CA CYS A 80 -10.33 17.23 -10.10
C CYS A 80 -9.55 18.48 -9.66
N LEU A 81 -8.29 18.31 -9.25
CA LEU A 81 -7.41 19.40 -8.84
C LEU A 81 -7.11 20.36 -10.00
N LEU A 82 -6.83 19.81 -11.18
CA LEU A 82 -6.58 20.58 -12.40
C LEU A 82 -7.87 21.18 -12.99
N LYS A 83 -9.04 20.86 -12.43
CA LYS A 83 -10.35 21.26 -12.92
C LYS A 83 -10.62 20.85 -14.38
N THR A 84 -10.08 19.71 -14.80
CA THR A 84 -10.12 19.26 -16.18
C THR A 84 -11.11 18.12 -16.41
N GLY A 85 -11.80 18.17 -17.54
CA GLY A 85 -12.65 17.10 -18.05
C GLY A 85 -14.00 16.92 -17.33
N PRO A 86 -14.83 15.96 -17.81
CA PRO A 86 -16.16 15.71 -17.26
C PRO A 86 -16.14 15.22 -15.81
N THR A 87 -15.13 14.43 -15.44
CA THR A 87 -14.96 13.87 -14.10
C THR A 87 -14.79 14.94 -13.03
N SER A 88 -13.97 15.96 -13.29
CA SER A 88 -13.81 17.09 -12.37
C SER A 88 -15.12 17.86 -12.19
N LYS A 89 -15.81 18.17 -13.29
CA LYS A 89 -17.09 18.89 -13.25
C LYS A 89 -18.12 18.14 -12.41
N GLY A 90 -18.27 16.83 -12.64
CA GLY A 90 -19.18 15.99 -11.86
C GLY A 90 -18.81 15.96 -10.37
N HIS A 91 -17.52 15.87 -10.04
CA HIS A 91 -17.07 15.88 -8.66
C HIS A 91 -17.36 17.21 -7.97
N VAL A 92 -17.05 18.35 -8.60
CA VAL A 92 -17.30 19.69 -8.06
C VAL A 92 -18.79 19.92 -7.81
N THR A 93 -19.66 19.49 -8.71
CA THR A 93 -21.12 19.59 -8.53
C THR A 93 -21.62 18.73 -7.37
N LYS A 94 -20.95 17.60 -7.06
CA LYS A 94 -21.33 16.72 -5.95
C LYS A 94 -20.82 17.22 -4.58
N LEU A 95 -19.73 18.00 -4.54
CA LEU A 95 -19.11 18.43 -3.28
C LEU A 95 -20.08 19.05 -2.25
N PRO A 96 -21.01 19.96 -2.61
CA PRO A 96 -21.92 20.58 -1.65
C PRO A 96 -22.87 19.60 -0.95
N SER A 97 -23.17 18.47 -1.59
CA SER A 97 -24.06 17.44 -1.06
C SER A 97 -23.32 16.21 -0.51
N MET A 98 -21.98 16.22 -0.55
CA MET A 98 -21.18 15.07 -0.14
C MET A 98 -21.08 15.00 1.37
N THR A 99 -21.40 13.85 1.95
CA THR A 99 -21.22 13.66 3.40
C THR A 99 -19.75 13.40 3.74
N GLY A 100 -19.37 13.64 5.00
CA GLY A 100 -18.02 13.31 5.48
C GLY A 100 -17.70 11.82 5.31
N GLU A 101 -18.69 10.94 5.49
CA GLU A 101 -18.53 9.51 5.26
C GLU A 101 -18.27 9.19 3.78
N GLU A 102 -19.02 9.79 2.85
CA GLU A 102 -18.79 9.63 1.42
C GLU A 102 -17.39 10.10 1.00
N PHE A 103 -16.84 11.08 1.70
CA PHE A 103 -15.50 11.60 1.45
C PHE A 103 -14.38 10.72 2.06
N ILE A 104 -14.59 10.19 3.28
CA ILE A 104 -13.54 9.51 4.06
C ILE A 104 -13.55 7.99 3.84
N CYS A 105 -14.73 7.36 3.83
CA CYS A 105 -14.88 5.89 3.78
C CYS A 105 -14.09 5.22 2.65
N PRO A 106 -14.04 5.76 1.41
CA PRO A 106 -13.25 5.15 0.35
C PRO A 106 -11.75 5.02 0.70
N LYS A 107 -11.16 6.04 1.34
CA LYS A 107 -9.75 6.03 1.75
C LYS A 107 -9.50 5.06 2.90
N SER A 108 -10.40 5.03 3.87
CA SER A 108 -10.29 4.10 5.00
C SER A 108 -10.42 2.65 4.53
N LEU A 109 -11.31 2.38 3.56
CA LEU A 109 -11.44 1.06 2.97
C LEU A 109 -10.16 0.63 2.25
N ASP A 110 -9.51 1.54 1.52
CA ASP A 110 -8.23 1.26 0.86
C ASP A 110 -7.14 0.87 1.86
N LEU A 111 -7.08 1.51 3.04
CA LEU A 111 -6.15 1.14 4.10
C LEU A 111 -6.48 -0.23 4.73
N CYS A 112 -7.77 -0.53 4.92
CA CYS A 112 -8.21 -1.83 5.44
C CYS A 112 -7.85 -3.00 4.52
N LEU A 113 -7.84 -2.75 3.20
CA LEU A 113 -7.51 -3.73 2.16
C LEU A 113 -6.00 -3.78 1.83
N ALA A 114 -5.17 -2.96 2.50
CA ALA A 114 -3.74 -2.96 2.31
C ALA A 114 -3.14 -4.33 2.63
N GLU A 115 -2.12 -4.71 1.86
CA GLU A 115 -1.39 -5.95 2.09
C GLU A 115 -0.67 -5.91 3.44
N LYS A 116 -0.89 -6.94 4.26
CA LYS A 116 -0.28 -7.08 5.59
C LYS A 116 0.76 -8.19 5.54
N LEU A 117 1.82 -8.08 6.35
CA LEU A 117 2.75 -9.17 6.56
C LEU A 117 2.04 -10.31 7.28
N GLU A 118 1.89 -11.45 6.61
CA GLU A 118 1.22 -12.62 7.16
C GLU A 118 2.10 -13.27 8.23
N ASN A 119 1.53 -13.59 9.39
CA ASN A 119 2.25 -14.17 10.53
C ASN A 119 3.45 -13.31 10.98
N TRP A 120 3.29 -11.99 10.98
CA TRP A 120 4.28 -11.11 11.59
C TRP A 120 4.30 -11.33 13.11
N PRO A 121 5.47 -11.61 13.73
CA PRO A 121 5.55 -11.86 15.16
C PRO A 121 5.53 -10.53 15.93
N TRP A 122 4.31 -10.01 16.15
CA TRP A 122 4.06 -8.77 16.89
C TRP A 122 4.68 -8.78 18.29
N ASP A 123 4.76 -9.95 18.94
CA ASP A 123 5.34 -10.08 20.28
C ASP A 123 6.86 -10.36 20.31
N SER A 124 7.54 -10.29 19.17
CA SER A 124 8.99 -10.55 19.12
C SER A 124 9.81 -9.45 19.79
N ASP A 125 10.94 -9.81 20.37
CA ASP A 125 11.87 -8.85 21.00
C ASP A 125 12.32 -7.75 20.02
N ARG A 126 12.37 -8.08 18.73
CA ARG A 126 12.68 -7.13 17.66
C ARG A 126 11.58 -6.10 17.46
N VAL A 127 10.30 -6.48 17.53
CA VAL A 127 9.18 -5.51 17.46
C VAL A 127 9.16 -4.66 18.73
N LYS A 128 9.28 -5.31 19.90
CA LYS A 128 9.36 -4.63 21.21
C LYS A 128 10.49 -3.61 21.30
N PHE A 129 11.63 -3.86 20.63
CA PHE A 129 12.74 -2.91 20.56
C PHE A 129 12.32 -1.57 19.93
N TYR A 130 11.50 -1.61 18.87
CA TYR A 130 11.01 -0.41 18.17
C TYR A 130 9.74 0.18 18.79
N GLU A 131 9.04 -0.56 19.65
CA GLU A 131 7.90 -0.06 20.43
C GLU A 131 8.32 0.75 21.66
N LYS A 132 9.61 0.69 22.05
CA LYS A 132 10.11 1.52 23.15
C LYS A 132 9.92 3.00 22.79
N PRO A 133 9.34 3.81 23.70
CA PRO A 133 9.26 5.24 23.48
C PRO A 133 10.66 5.77 23.19
N VAL A 134 10.80 6.51 22.09
CA VAL A 134 12.01 7.30 21.86
C VAL A 134 12.01 8.32 22.99
N ASP A 135 12.86 8.11 24.00
CA ASP A 135 13.16 9.13 24.99
C ASP A 135 13.60 10.35 24.20
N ARG A 136 12.69 11.31 24.07
CA ARG A 136 13.01 12.62 23.52
C ARG A 136 13.98 13.21 24.53
N MET A 137 15.27 13.08 24.24
CA MET A 137 16.32 13.76 24.99
C MET A 137 15.93 15.23 25.08
N ASN A 138 15.69 15.69 26.31
CA ASN A 138 15.43 17.10 26.65
C ASN A 138 16.61 17.98 26.23
#